data_AF-A0A2J8N0E5-F1
#
_entry.id   AF-A0A2J8N0E5-F1
#
_cell.length_a   1.000
_cell.length_b   1.000
_cell.length_c   1.000
_cell.angle_alpha   90.00
_cell.angle_beta   90.00
_cell.angle_gamma   90.00
#
_symmetry.space_group_name_H-M   'P 1'
#
loop_
_entity.id
_entity.type
_entity.pdbx_description
1 polymer ?
#
loop_
_entity_poly.entity_id
_entity_poly.type
_entity_poly.pdbx_seq_one_letter_code
_entity_poly.pdbx_strand_id
1 'polypeptide(L)'
;MTTLVLDNGAYNAKIGYSHENVSVIPNCQFRSKTARLKTFTANQIDEIKDPSGLFYILPFQKGYLVNWDVQRQVWDYLFGKEMYQVTN
;
A
#
# COMPACT_ATOMS: atom_id res chain seq x y z
N MET A 1 11.25 -13.76 -19.77
CA MET A 1 11.36 -13.67 -18.30
C MET A 1 10.19 -12.82 -17.83
N THR A 2 9.39 -13.31 -16.88
CA THR A 2 8.29 -12.53 -16.31
C THR A 2 8.88 -11.57 -15.27
N THR A 3 8.59 -10.28 -15.39
CA THR A 3 9.10 -9.25 -14.47
C THR A 3 7.94 -8.59 -13.77
N LEU A 4 8.01 -8.52 -12.44
CA LEU A 4 7.11 -7.69 -11.64
C LEU A 4 7.66 -6.26 -11.63
N VAL A 5 6.88 -5.31 -12.15
CA VAL A 5 7.27 -3.90 -12.23
C VAL A 5 6.55 -3.14 -11.12
N LEU A 6 7.27 -2.29 -10.39
CA LEU A 6 6.73 -1.39 -9.37
C LEU A 6 7.16 0.05 -9.66
N ASP A 7 6.18 0.93 -9.89
CA ASP A 7 6.33 2.38 -9.85
C ASP A 7 5.88 2.86 -8.45
N ASN A 8 6.86 3.14 -7.58
CA ASN A 8 6.63 3.45 -6.17
C ASN A 8 6.53 4.97 -5.94
N GLY A 9 5.33 5.52 -6.13
CA GLY A 9 5.05 6.93 -5.89
C GLY A 9 4.72 7.26 -4.44
N ALA A 10 4.73 8.55 -4.11
CA ALA A 10 4.40 9.05 -2.77
C ALA A 10 2.92 8.88 -2.38
N TYR A 11 2.02 8.82 -3.38
CA TYR A 11 0.59 8.62 -3.17
C TYR A 11 0.13 7.23 -3.59
N ASN A 12 0.57 6.75 -4.76
CA ASN A 12 0.22 5.44 -5.30
C ASN A 12 1.47 4.59 -5.51
N ALA A 13 1.35 3.29 -5.23
CA ALA A 13 2.21 2.24 -5.72
C ALA A 13 1.51 1.57 -6.90
N LYS A 14 2.08 1.68 -8.11
CA LYS A 14 1.54 1.00 -9.29
C LYS A 14 2.36 -0.25 -9.54
N ILE A 15 1.70 -1.41 -9.59
CA ILE A 15 2.38 -2.70 -9.61
C ILE A 15 1.71 -3.65 -10.59
N GLY A 16 2.48 -4.49 -11.28
CA GLY A 16 1.96 -5.47 -12.23
C GLY A 16 3.06 -6.26 -12.93
N TYR A 17 2.73 -7.46 -13.41
CA TYR A 17 3.64 -8.24 -14.24
C TYR A 17 3.74 -7.63 -15.64
N SER A 18 4.89 -7.78 -16.30
CA SER A 18 5.22 -7.18 -17.61
C SER A 18 4.24 -7.46 -18.75
N HIS A 19 3.35 -8.45 -18.59
CA HIS A 19 2.35 -8.86 -19.58
C HIS A 19 0.91 -8.76 -19.06
N GLU A 20 0.70 -8.16 -17.89
CA GLU A 20 -0.59 -8.05 -17.22
C GLU A 20 -1.02 -6.61 -17.00
N ASN A 21 -2.25 -6.42 -16.53
CA ASN A 21 -2.75 -5.11 -16.13
C ASN A 21 -2.05 -4.63 -14.86
N VAL A 22 -1.89 -3.31 -14.77
CA VAL A 22 -1.29 -2.64 -13.62
C VAL A 22 -2.37 -2.35 -12.57
N SER A 23 -2.12 -2.76 -11.34
CA SER A 23 -2.88 -2.34 -10.17
C SER A 23 -2.40 -0.97 -9.71
N VAL A 24 -3.32 -0.05 -9.40
CA VAL A 24 -3.00 1.27 -8.85
C VAL A 24 -3.46 1.30 -7.40
N ILE A 25 -2.52 1.22 -6.47
CA ILE A 25 -2.79 0.97 -5.05
C ILE A 25 -2.33 2.16 -4.20
N PRO A 26 -3.07 2.59 -3.16
CA PRO A 26 -2.59 3.61 -2.23
C PRO A 26 -1.27 3.19 -1.57
N ASN A 27 -0.24 4.02 -1.65
CA ASN A 27 1.03 3.80 -0.96
C ASN A 27 0.99 4.39 0.46
N CYS A 28 0.09 3.85 1.29
CA CYS A 28 -0.10 4.33 2.65
C CYS A 28 -0.75 3.30 3.56
N GLN A 29 -0.81 3.65 4.84
CA GLN A 29 -1.70 3.01 5.81
C GLN A 29 -2.84 3.94 6.19
N PHE A 30 -3.98 3.38 6.54
CA PHE A 30 -5.11 4.08 7.12
C PHE A 30 -5.33 3.62 8.55
N ARG A 31 -5.59 4.55 9.46
CA ARG A 31 -5.89 4.26 10.85
C ARG A 31 -7.14 5.00 11.30
N SER A 32 -7.88 4.40 12.22
CA SER A 32 -9.00 5.06 12.89
C SER A 32 -8.48 5.97 14.00
N LYS A 33 -9.08 7.16 14.14
CA LYS A 33 -8.83 8.04 15.30
C LYS A 33 -9.43 7.48 16.59
N THR A 34 -10.55 6.76 16.49
CA THR A 34 -11.35 6.30 17.64
C THR A 34 -11.08 4.83 17.98
N ALA A 35 -10.85 3.97 16.99
CA ALA A 35 -10.50 2.57 17.18
C ALA A 35 -8.98 2.40 17.15
N ARG A 36 -8.34 2.47 18.33
CA ARG A 36 -6.88 2.50 18.53
C ARG A 36 -6.10 1.31 17.94
N LEU A 37 -6.77 0.27 17.43
CA LEU A 37 -6.14 -1.00 17.04
C LEU A 37 -6.30 -1.42 15.57
N LYS A 38 -7.14 -0.75 14.76
CA LYS A 38 -7.29 -1.14 13.35
C LYS A 38 -6.44 -0.27 12.44
N THR A 39 -5.45 -0.91 11.82
CA THR A 39 -4.66 -0.36 10.71
C THR A 39 -5.06 -1.12 9.44
N PHE A 40 -5.28 -0.39 8.37
CA PHE A 40 -5.55 -0.92 7.04
C PHE A 40 -4.42 -0.50 6.13
N THR A 41 -3.81 -1.44 5.44
CA THR A 41 -2.70 -1.21 4.52
C THR A 41 -3.24 -1.14 3.10
N ALA A 42 -2.77 -0.17 2.32
CA ALA A 42 -3.04 -0.12 0.88
C ALA A 42 -4.54 -0.14 0.56
N ASN A 43 -5.00 -0.99 -0.36
CA ASN A 43 -6.39 -1.11 -0.80
C ASN A 43 -7.30 -1.88 0.19
N GLN A 44 -6.83 -2.27 1.38
CA GLN A 44 -7.71 -2.82 2.42
C GLN A 44 -8.79 -1.82 2.88
N ILE A 45 -8.63 -0.52 2.58
CA ILE A 45 -9.67 0.49 2.83
C ILE A 45 -10.94 0.24 1.99
N ASP A 46 -10.85 -0.46 0.86
CA ASP A 46 -11.97 -0.71 -0.04
C ASP A 46 -13.03 -1.63 0.60
N GLU A 47 -12.64 -2.40 1.63
CA GLU A 47 -13.54 -3.25 2.42
C GLU A 47 -14.34 -2.47 3.47
N ILE A 48 -14.06 -1.17 3.64
CA ILE A 48 -14.63 -0.35 4.72
C ILE A 48 -15.86 0.40 4.23
N LYS A 49 -17.01 0.08 4.84
CA LYS A 49 -18.30 0.72 4.51
C LYS A 49 -18.34 2.22 4.79
N ASP A 50 -17.69 2.68 5.86
CA ASP A 50 -17.61 4.09 6.23
C ASP A 50 -16.17 4.47 6.62
N PRO A 51 -15.38 5.03 5.67
CA PRO A 51 -14.00 5.43 5.91
C PRO A 51 -13.86 6.84 6.51
N SER A 52 -14.97 7.56 6.80
CA SER A 52 -14.92 8.98 7.18
C SER A 52 -14.13 9.27 8.46
N GLY A 53 -14.03 8.29 9.37
CA GLY A 53 -13.26 8.38 10.61
C GLY A 53 -11.77 8.01 10.49
N LEU A 54 -11.29 7.70 9.28
CA LEU A 54 -9.92 7.28 9.02
C LEU A 54 -9.02 8.46 8.65
N PHE A 55 -7.74 8.33 8.99
CA PHE A 55 -6.68 9.18 8.46
C PHE A 55 -5.59 8.31 7.85
N TYR A 56 -4.91 8.85 6.85
CA TYR A 56 -3.79 8.17 6.21
C TYR A 56 -2.46 8.50 6.89
N ILE A 57 -1.52 7.57 6.81
CA ILE A 57 -0.13 7.72 7.22
C ILE A 57 0.70 7.47 5.96
N LEU A 58 1.35 8.52 5.47
CA LEU A 58 2.19 8.44 4.27
C LEU A 58 3.62 8.01 4.64
N PRO A 59 4.25 7.13 3.84
CA PRO A 59 5.67 6.86 3.94
C PRO A 59 6.52 8.03 3.43
N PHE A 60 5.98 8.82 2.49
CA PHE A 60 6.64 9.95 1.87
C PHE A 60 6.16 11.29 2.43
N GLN A 61 7.09 12.22 2.64
CA GLN A 61 6.80 13.62 2.94
C GLN A 61 7.67 14.51 2.07
N LYS A 62 7.07 15.51 1.43
CA LYS A 62 7.75 16.44 0.50
C LYS A 62 8.59 15.72 -0.58
N GLY A 63 8.16 14.53 -1.01
CA GLY A 63 8.85 13.70 -2.00
C GLY A 63 9.95 12.78 -1.43
N TYR A 64 10.28 12.88 -0.14
CA TYR A 64 11.28 12.03 0.50
C TYR A 64 10.62 10.88 1.25
N LEU A 65 11.21 9.69 1.14
CA LEU A 65 10.83 8.53 1.95
C LEU A 65 11.36 8.72 3.37
N VAL A 66 10.47 9.07 4.30
CA VAL A 66 10.82 9.41 5.69
C VAL A 66 10.34 8.37 6.70
N ASN A 67 9.33 7.57 6.35
CA ASN A 67 8.76 6.55 7.23
C ASN A 67 8.86 5.16 6.58
N TRP A 68 10.00 4.51 6.81
CA TRP A 68 10.32 3.19 6.28
C TRP A 68 9.46 2.07 6.87
N ASP A 69 8.98 2.20 8.10
CA ASP A 69 8.11 1.18 8.69
C ASP A 69 6.76 1.08 7.98
N VAL A 70 6.20 2.22 7.56
CA VAL A 70 4.99 2.25 6.74
C VAL A 70 5.28 1.70 5.34
N GLN A 71 6.39 2.12 4.71
CA GLN A 71 6.74 1.65 3.37
C GLN A 71 6.97 0.14 3.33
N ARG A 72 7.68 -0.41 4.32
CA ARG A 72 7.89 -1.86 4.46
C ARG A 72 6.56 -2.58 4.56
N GLN A 73 5.64 -2.10 5.41
CA GLN A 73 4.33 -2.74 5.57
C GLN A 73 3.47 -2.69 4.30
N VAL A 74 3.53 -1.60 3.52
CA VAL A 74 2.89 -1.55 2.20
C VAL A 74 3.52 -2.57 1.25
N TRP A 75 4.84 -2.67 1.21
CA TRP A 75 5.53 -3.66 0.37
C TRP A 75 5.29 -5.10 0.80
N ASP A 76 5.26 -5.39 2.09
CA ASP A 76 4.92 -6.71 2.62
C ASP A 76 3.53 -7.13 2.14
N TYR A 77 2.57 -6.21 2.11
CA TYR A 77 1.23 -6.45 1.57
C TYR A 77 1.23 -6.64 0.04
N LEU A 78 1.94 -5.78 -0.69
CA LEU A 78 1.97 -5.84 -2.17
C LEU A 78 2.71 -7.09 -2.68
N PHE A 79 3.85 -7.42 -2.11
CA PHE A 79 4.63 -8.59 -2.50
C PHE A 79 4.14 -9.89 -1.84
N GLY A 80 3.37 -9.77 -0.75
CA GLY A 80 2.85 -10.87 0.03
C GLY A 80 1.75 -11.67 -0.65
N LYS A 81 1.12 -12.54 0.15
CA LYS A 81 0.13 -13.51 -0.31
C LYS A 81 -1.16 -12.85 -0.79
N GLU A 82 -1.40 -11.64 -0.31
CA GLU A 82 -2.59 -10.85 -0.54
C GLU A 82 -2.67 -10.33 -1.98
N MET A 83 -1.52 -10.13 -2.64
CA MET A 83 -1.47 -9.51 -3.97
C MET A 83 -0.62 -10.34 -4.95
N TYR A 84 0.71 -10.18 -4.96
CA TYR A 84 1.56 -10.72 -6.04
C TYR A 84 2.32 -12.02 -5.70
N GLN A 85 2.27 -12.50 -4.45
CA GLN A 85 2.82 -13.79 -4.01
C GLN A 85 4.30 -14.00 -4.40
N VAL A 86 5.11 -12.96 -4.24
CA VAL A 86 6.54 -13.01 -4.56
C VAL A 86 7.23 -13.92 -3.55
N THR A 87 7.79 -15.05 -4.02
CA THR A 87 8.58 -15.96 -3.20
C THR A 87 10.05 -15.53 -3.20
N ASN A 88 10.69 -15.57 -2.03
CA ASN A 88 12.15 -15.48 -1.90
C ASN A 88 12.84 -16.73 -2.46
#